data_AF-A0A526XU37-F1
#
_entry.id   AF-A0A526XU37-F1
#
_cell.length_a   1.000
_cell.length_b   1.000
_cell.length_c   1.000
_cell.angle_alpha   90.00
_cell.angle_beta   90.00
_cell.angle_gamma   90.00
#
_symmetry.space_group_name_H-M   'P 1'
#
loop_
_entity.id
_entity.type
_entity.pdbx_description
1 polymer ?
#
loop_
_entity_poly.entity_id
_entity_poly.type
_entity_poly.pdbx_seq_one_letter_code
_entity_poly.pdbx_strand_id
1 'polypeptide(L)' 'MKKLAILGAAIVGLVMSAPVAFAEDITFSVVGPMTGQLATIGDQFKQGAQAAADAINAAGGVDGRQIKL' A
#
# COMPACT_ATOMS: atom_id res chain seq x y z
N MET A 1 -35.44 19.11 12.46
CA MET A 1 -34.35 19.56 11.57
C MET A 1 -33.02 19.81 12.30
N LYS A 2 -32.97 20.59 13.40
CA LYS A 2 -31.73 20.84 14.17
C LYS A 2 -31.07 19.56 14.73
N LYS A 3 -31.84 18.59 15.23
CA LYS A 3 -31.32 17.32 15.76
C LYS A 3 -30.65 16.43 14.69
N LEU A 4 -31.20 16.42 13.47
CA LEU A 4 -30.60 15.74 12.32
C LEU A 4 -29.31 16.41 11.88
N ALA A 5 -29.25 17.75 11.91
CA ALA A 5 -28.02 18.49 11.61
C ALA A 5 -26.91 18.22 12.65
N ILE A 6 -27.26 18.16 13.94
CA ILE A 6 -26.31 17.84 15.02
C ILE A 6 -25.80 16.40 14.90
N LEU A 7 -26.69 15.44 14.60
CA LEU A 7 -26.30 14.04 14.41
C LEU A 7 -25.41 13.87 13.16
N GLY A 8 -25.72 14.56 12.06
CA GLY A 8 -24.89 14.58 10.87
C GLY A 8 -23.49 15.16 11.14
N ALA A 9 -23.41 16.26 11.89
CA ALA A 9 -22.13 16.85 12.27
C ALA A 9 -21.29 15.92 13.18
N ALA A 10 -21.94 15.19 14.10
CA ALA A 10 -21.26 14.23 14.97
C ALA A 10 -20.67 13.04 14.19
N ILE A 11 -21.40 12.51 13.20
CA ILE A 11 -20.92 11.42 12.34
C ILE A 11 -19.72 11.87 11.50
N VAL A 12 -19.79 13.06 10.89
CA VAL A 12 -18.67 13.62 10.12
C VAL A 12 -17.45 13.85 11.02
N GLY A 13 -17.65 14.38 12.22
CA GLY A 13 -16.58 14.55 13.21
C GLY A 13 -15.91 13.22 13.58
N LEU A 14 -16.69 12.15 13.75
CA LEU A 14 -16.15 10.82 14.06
C LEU A 14 -15.30 10.26 12.92
N VAL A 15 -15.79 10.37 11.68
CA VAL A 15 -15.07 9.88 10.48
C VAL A 15 -13.77 10.65 10.27
N MET A 16 -13.77 11.97 10.52
CA MET A 16 -12.56 12.80 10.41
C MET A 16 -11.59 12.60 11.57
N SER A 17 -12.05 12.10 12.72
CA SER A 17 -11.20 11.77 13.88
C SER A 17 -10.61 10.37 13.84
N ALA A 18 -10.95 9.56 12.83
CA ALA A 18 -10.31 8.27 12.63
C ALA A 18 -8.81 8.51 12.40
N PRO A 19 -7.91 7.92 13.22
CA PRO A 19 -6.49 8.04 12.98
C PRO A 19 -6.21 7.48 11.59
N VAL A 20 -5.66 8.30 10.70
CA VAL A 20 -4.97 7.81 9.51
C VAL A 20 -3.78 7.05 10.05
N ALA A 21 -3.96 5.74 10.22
CA ALA A 21 -2.85 4.85 10.51
C ALA A 21 -1.90 4.99 9.32
N PHE A 22 -0.83 5.78 9.49
CA PHE A 22 0.32 5.76 8.60
C PHE A 22 0.96 4.38 8.78
N ALA A 23 0.39 3.39 8.12
CA ALA A 23 0.92 2.04 8.07
C ALA A 23 2.30 2.17 7.43
N GLU A 24 3.35 1.91 8.21
CA GLU A 24 4.72 1.99 7.72
C GLU A 24 4.90 0.96 6.59
N ASP A 25 5.40 1.40 5.43
CA ASP A 25 5.59 0.53 4.28
C ASP A 25 6.58 -0.59 4.60
N ILE A 26 6.28 -1.82 4.15
CA ILE A 26 7.24 -2.92 4.20
C ILE A 26 8.15 -2.79 2.99
N THR A 27 9.40 -2.42 3.23
CA THR A 27 10.39 -2.30 2.17
C THR A 27 11.08 -3.64 1.92
N PHE A 28 11.03 -4.11 0.69
CA PHE A 28 11.73 -5.31 0.21
C PHE A 28 12.78 -4.91 -0.83
N SER A 29 13.78 -5.76 -0.99
CA SER A 29 14.77 -5.63 -2.07
C SER A 29 14.68 -6.83 -2.99
N VAL A 30 14.64 -6.57 -4.29
CA VAL A 30 14.72 -7.62 -5.32
C VAL A 30 16.18 -7.78 -5.70
N VAL A 31 16.76 -8.94 -5.40
CA VAL A 31 18.17 -9.22 -5.68
C VAL A 31 18.28 -10.16 -6.88
N GLY A 32 19.03 -9.74 -7.89
CA GLY A 32 19.24 -10.46 -9.14
C GLY A 32 20.37 -9.84 -9.95
N PRO A 33 20.72 -10.43 -11.10
CA PRO A 33 21.69 -9.83 -12.02
C PRO A 33 21.06 -8.60 -12.68
N MET A 34 21.12 -7.45 -12.02
CA MET A 34 20.51 -6.21 -12.52
C MET A 34 21.29 -5.57 -13.67
N THR A 35 22.52 -6.04 -13.92
CA THR A 35 23.42 -5.54 -14.97
C THR A 35 24.21 -6.69 -15.58
N GLY A 36 24.94 -6.40 -16.67
CA GLY A 36 25.77 -7.38 -17.36
C GLY A 36 24.99 -8.30 -18.31
N GLN A 37 25.60 -9.43 -18.70
CA GLN A 37 25.04 -10.32 -19.73
C GLN A 37 23.70 -10.96 -19.33
N LEU A 38 23.42 -11.04 -18.03
CA LEU A 38 22.19 -11.63 -17.49
C LEU A 38 21.17 -10.58 -17.04
N ALA A 39 21.34 -9.30 -17.42
CA ALA A 39 20.45 -8.20 -17.04
C ALA A 39 18.97 -8.47 -17.36
N THR A 40 18.68 -9.11 -18.49
CA THR A 40 17.31 -9.48 -18.89
C THR A 40 16.63 -10.41 -17.88
N ILE A 41 17.39 -11.25 -17.16
CA ILE A 41 16.85 -12.07 -16.06
C ILE A 41 16.52 -11.19 -14.85
N GLY A 42 17.41 -10.25 -14.51
CA GLY A 42 17.16 -9.27 -13.45
C GLY A 42 15.94 -8.40 -13.73
N ASP A 43 15.72 -7.98 -14.98
CA ASP A 43 14.53 -7.25 -15.40
C ASP A 43 13.26 -8.06 -15.14
N GLN A 44 13.26 -9.36 -15.45
CA GLN A 44 12.12 -10.23 -15.15
C GLN A 44 11.89 -10.39 -13.64
N PHE A 45 12.95 -10.45 -12.82
CA PHE A 45 12.80 -10.50 -11.36
C PHE A 45 12.15 -9.21 -10.85
N LYS A 46 12.61 -8.05 -11.32
CA LYS A 46 12.05 -6.75 -10.93
C LYS A 46 10.58 -6.62 -11.34
N GLN A 47 10.25 -6.96 -12.58
CA GLN A 47 8.89 -6.89 -13.10
C GLN A 47 7.95 -7.86 -12.37
N GLY A 48 8.37 -9.10 -12.15
CA GLY A 48 7.57 -10.10 -11.44
C GLY A 48 7.34 -9.72 -9.98
N ALA A 49 8.37 -9.23 -9.29
CA ALA A 49 8.25 -8.74 -7.92
C ALA A 49 7.29 -7.54 -7.84
N GLN A 50 7.40 -6.58 -8.76
CA GLN A 50 6.49 -5.42 -8.79
C GLN A 50 5.05 -5.85 -9.03
N ALA A 51 4.79 -6.74 -10.00
CA ALA A 51 3.45 -7.24 -10.26
C ALA A 51 2.83 -7.95 -9.04
N ALA A 52 3.63 -8.72 -8.29
CA ALA A 52 3.20 -9.35 -7.06
C ALA A 52 2.91 -8.33 -5.94
N ALA A 53 3.80 -7.36 -5.75
CA ALA A 53 3.61 -6.28 -4.77
C ALA A 53 2.33 -5.49 -5.06
N ASP A 54 2.09 -5.13 -6.32
CA ASP A 54 0.91 -4.38 -6.75
C ASP A 54 -0.38 -5.17 -6.48
N ALA A 55 -0.38 -6.49 -6.78
CA ALA A 55 -1.53 -7.35 -6.52
C ALA A 55 -1.82 -7.49 -5.02
N ILE A 56 -0.79 -7.65 -4.18
CA ILE A 56 -0.94 -7.73 -2.72
C ILE A 56 -1.44 -6.41 -2.15
N ASN A 57 -0.87 -5.29 -2.60
CA ASN A 57 -1.26 -3.95 -2.18
C ASN A 57 -2.71 -3.63 -2.53
N ALA A 58 -3.14 -3.99 -3.75
CA ALA A 58 -4.53 -3.86 -4.19
C ALA A 58 -5.50 -4.71 -3.35
N ALA A 59 -5.04 -5.83 -2.80
CA ALA A 59 -5.81 -6.68 -1.88
C ALA A 59 -5.81 -6.19 -0.41
N GLY A 60 -5.18 -5.06 -0.12
CA GLY A 60 -5.13 -4.48 1.23
C GLY A 60 -3.76 -4.60 1.93
N GLY A 61 -2.74 -5.10 1.23
CA GLY A 61 -1.38 -5.21 1.77
C GLY A 61 -1.21 -6.36 2.77
N VAL A 62 -0.14 -6.28 3.57
CA VAL A 62 0.17 -7.25 4.63
C VAL A 62 -0.07 -6.60 5.98
N ASP A 63 -1.05 -7.09 6.73
CA ASP A 63 -1.52 -6.47 7.99
C ASP A 63 -1.87 -4.98 7.83
N GLY A 64 -2.44 -4.61 6.67
CA GLY A 64 -2.76 -3.22 6.32
C GLY A 64 -1.57 -2.35 5.88
N ARG A 65 -0.36 -2.93 5.81
CA ARG A 65 0.86 -2.24 5.35
C ARG A 65 1.11 -2.52 3.88
N GLN A 66 1.51 -1.49 3.14
CA GLN A 66 1.83 -1.61 1.72
C GLN A 66 3.25 -2.13 1.53
N ILE A 67 3.46 -2.92 0.49
CA ILE A 67 4.77 -3.41 0.04
C ILE A 67 5.41 -2.35 -0.87
N LYS A 68 6.69 -2.08 -0.64
CA LYS A 68 7.53 -1.20 -1.47
C LYS A 68 8.79 -1.95 -1.90
N LEU A 69 9.17 -1.81 -3.17
CA LEU A 69 10.35 -2.44 -3.79
C LEU A 69 11.36 -1.40 -4.27
#